data_AF-A0A9P5QJ45-F1
#
_entry.id   AF-A0A9P5QJ45-F1
#
_cell.length_a   1.000
_cell.length_b   1.000
_cell.length_c   1.000
_cell.angle_alpha   90.00
_cell.angle_beta   90.00
_cell.angle_gamma   90.00
#
_symmetry.space_group_name_H-M   'P 1'
#
loop_
_entity.id
_entity.type
_entity.pdbx_description
1 polymer ?
#
loop_
_entity_poly.entity_id
_entity_poly.type
_entity_poly.pdbx_seq_one_letter_code
_entity_poly.pdbx_strand_id
1 'polypeptide(L)'
;MSSIPQQEVIQKLLQVLTQLVSGDNNLRAAAETQLNNEWMLKTPDSLLTGLAHLARQSDVADLRAFAAVLTRKVAFKPTPKPSQDVAPISPTASATAETTLWQITTEDTRTYVKSQFLESLLRETHKAVRNKTCDTVAEIARVCSGKQ
;
A
#
# COMPACT_ATOMS: atom_id res chain seq x y z
N MET A 1 -10.18 -2.71 17.60
CA MET A 1 -8.85 -2.75 18.25
C MET A 1 -7.84 -2.50 17.14
N SER A 2 -7.09 -1.40 17.16
CA SER A 2 -6.18 -1.05 16.06
C SER A 2 -5.09 -2.13 15.95
N SER A 3 -5.13 -2.94 14.89
CA SER A 3 -4.25 -4.10 14.73
C SER A 3 -2.81 -3.62 14.46
N ILE A 4 -1.98 -3.61 15.50
CA ILE A 4 -0.54 -3.35 15.39
C ILE A 4 0.07 -4.54 14.64
N PRO A 5 0.85 -4.33 13.57
CA PRO A 5 1.47 -5.42 12.84
C PRO A 5 2.47 -6.18 13.73
N GLN A 6 2.47 -7.50 13.63
CA GLN A 6 3.40 -8.36 14.37
C GLN A 6 4.84 -8.10 13.93
N GLN A 7 5.79 -8.17 14.87
CA GLN A 7 7.20 -7.87 14.60
C GLN A 7 7.80 -8.74 13.48
N GLU A 8 7.45 -10.02 13.44
CA GLU A 8 7.92 -10.94 12.39
C GLU A 8 7.46 -10.53 10.98
N VAL A 9 6.24 -9.99 10.87
CA VAL A 9 5.69 -9.49 9.61
C VAL A 9 6.48 -8.27 9.15
N ILE A 10 6.81 -7.36 10.07
CA ILE A 10 7.62 -6.17 9.75
C ILE A 10 9.02 -6.58 9.26
N GLN A 11 9.67 -7.55 9.92
CA GLN A 11 11.00 -8.03 9.51
C GLN A 11 10.98 -8.67 8.12
N LYS A 12 10.00 -9.53 7.83
CA LYS A 12 9.82 -10.12 6.50
C LYS A 12 9.55 -9.05 5.44
N LEU A 13 8.69 -8.08 5.75
CA LEU A 13 8.38 -6.98 4.82
C LEU A 13 9.63 -6.14 4.56
N LEU A 14 10.40 -5.82 5.59
CA LEU A 14 11.66 -5.09 5.46
C LEU A 14 12.62 -5.78 4.50
N GLN A 15 12.76 -7.10 4.61
CA GLN A 15 13.58 -7.90 3.69
C GLN A 15 13.11 -7.78 2.23
N VAL A 16 11.80 -7.81 1.98
CA VAL A 16 11.26 -7.62 0.62
C VAL A 16 11.57 -6.20 0.12
N LEU A 17 11.40 -5.19 0.97
CA LEU A 17 11.65 -3.79 0.63
C LEU A 17 13.13 -3.54 0.30
N THR A 18 14.07 -4.15 1.02
CA THR A 18 15.50 -4.03 0.70
C THR A 18 15.87 -4.72 -0.61
N GLN A 19 15.25 -5.87 -0.91
CA GLN A 19 15.47 -6.56 -2.19
C GLN A 19 14.87 -5.79 -3.37
N LEU A 20 13.75 -5.09 -3.19
CA LEU A 20 13.13 -4.26 -4.23
C LEU A 20 14.02 -3.10 -4.69
N VAL A 21 14.89 -2.61 -3.81
CA VAL A 21 15.84 -1.52 -4.13
C VAL A 21 17.25 -2.04 -4.44
N SER A 22 17.44 -3.35 -4.50
CA SER A 22 18.73 -3.96 -4.84
C SER A 22 19.13 -3.65 -6.28
N GLY A 23 20.43 -3.50 -6.52
CA GLY A 23 21.00 -3.37 -7.87
C GLY A 23 20.99 -4.67 -8.67
N ASP A 24 20.74 -5.82 -8.02
CA ASP A 24 20.61 -7.11 -8.69
C ASP A 24 19.19 -7.30 -9.25
N ASN A 25 19.09 -7.41 -10.57
CA ASN A 25 17.83 -7.61 -11.28
C ASN A 25 17.10 -8.89 -10.87
N ASN A 26 17.82 -9.98 -10.58
CA ASN A 26 17.20 -11.24 -10.19
C ASN A 26 16.55 -11.13 -8.80
N LEU A 27 17.25 -10.50 -7.85
CA LEU A 27 16.71 -10.25 -6.51
C LEU A 27 15.51 -9.30 -6.56
N ARG A 28 15.59 -8.24 -7.37
CA ARG A 28 14.47 -7.31 -7.55
C ARG A 28 13.25 -8.00 -8.15
N ALA A 29 13.42 -8.78 -9.22
CA ALA A 29 12.32 -9.53 -9.86
C ALA A 29 11.69 -10.58 -8.92
N ALA A 30 12.52 -11.27 -8.12
CA ALA A 30 12.03 -12.20 -7.11
C ALA A 30 11.21 -11.47 -6.03
N ALA A 31 11.69 -10.33 -5.54
CA ALA A 31 10.99 -9.52 -4.54
C ALA A 31 9.67 -8.92 -5.07
N GLU A 32 9.65 -8.48 -6.32
CA GLU A 32 8.41 -8.04 -6.99
C GLU A 32 7.40 -9.18 -7.09
N THR A 33 7.85 -10.38 -7.47
CA THR A 33 7.00 -11.58 -7.52
C THR A 33 6.44 -11.91 -6.15
N GLN A 34 7.28 -11.87 -5.11
CA GLN A 34 6.86 -12.11 -3.73
C GLN A 34 5.87 -11.04 -3.24
N LEU A 35 6.09 -9.75 -3.55
CA LEU A 35 5.18 -8.67 -3.19
C LEU A 35 3.80 -8.88 -3.82
N ASN A 36 3.74 -9.23 -5.10
CA ASN A 36 2.45 -9.45 -5.78
C ASN A 36 1.74 -10.73 -5.28
N ASN A 37 2.45 -11.85 -5.19
CA ASN A 37 1.82 -13.16 -4.95
C ASN A 37 1.56 -13.47 -3.47
N GLU A 38 2.44 -13.01 -2.56
CA GLU A 38 2.32 -13.32 -1.13
C GLU A 38 1.68 -12.18 -0.34
N TRP A 39 2.03 -10.94 -0.66
CA TRP A 39 1.55 -9.79 0.12
C TRP A 39 0.25 -9.20 -0.43
N MET A 40 0.23 -8.83 -1.71
CA MET A 40 -0.95 -8.20 -2.31
C MET A 40 -2.13 -9.17 -2.42
N LEU A 41 -1.86 -10.44 -2.78
CA LEU A 41 -2.92 -11.42 -2.99
C LEU A 41 -3.39 -12.12 -1.70
N LYS A 42 -2.45 -12.57 -0.85
CA LYS A 42 -2.81 -13.41 0.32
C LYS A 42 -2.96 -12.62 1.62
N THR A 43 -2.20 -11.54 1.81
CA THR A 43 -2.12 -10.82 3.09
C THR A 43 -2.17 -9.29 2.94
N PRO A 44 -3.19 -8.74 2.25
CA PRO A 44 -3.25 -7.31 1.94
C PRO A 44 -3.35 -6.41 3.18
N ASP A 45 -4.05 -6.85 4.24
CA ASP A 45 -4.13 -6.13 5.51
C ASP A 45 -2.76 -5.99 6.19
N SER A 46 -2.02 -7.10 6.27
CA SER A 46 -0.67 -7.12 6.84
C SER A 46 0.31 -6.27 6.03
N LEU A 47 0.17 -6.26 4.70
CA LEU A 47 0.96 -5.41 3.82
C LEU A 47 0.73 -3.92 4.13
N LEU A 48 -0.53 -3.46 4.14
CA LEU A 48 -0.82 -2.03 4.34
C LEU A 48 -0.48 -1.56 5.75
N THR A 49 -0.79 -2.35 6.78
CA THR A 49 -0.42 -2.03 8.17
C THR A 49 1.10 -2.01 8.36
N GLY A 50 1.82 -2.96 7.77
CA GLY A 50 3.29 -3.02 7.80
C GLY A 50 3.96 -1.84 7.10
N LEU A 51 3.50 -1.47 5.89
CA LEU A 51 4.02 -0.31 5.17
C LEU A 51 3.75 1.00 5.93
N ALA A 52 2.56 1.16 6.49
CA ALA A 52 2.22 2.34 7.29
C ALA A 52 3.07 2.43 8.57
N HIS A 53 3.33 1.29 9.22
CA HIS A 53 4.23 1.23 10.36
C HIS A 53 5.66 1.63 9.98
N LEU A 54 6.23 1.09 8.90
CA LEU A 54 7.57 1.43 8.42
C LEU A 54 7.69 2.90 8.01
N ALA A 55 6.65 3.45 7.37
CA ALA A 55 6.60 4.87 7.00
C ALA A 55 6.63 5.82 8.20
N ARG A 56 6.31 5.35 9.40
CA ARG A 56 6.32 6.15 10.63
C ARG A 56 7.51 5.85 11.53
N GLN A 57 7.82 4.57 11.77
CA GLN A 57 8.75 4.15 12.83
C GLN A 57 10.17 3.87 12.34
N SER A 58 10.42 3.83 11.03
CA SER A 58 11.78 3.56 10.55
C SER A 58 12.74 4.71 10.83
N ASP A 59 13.91 4.39 11.37
CA ASP A 59 15.01 5.34 11.58
C ASP A 59 15.66 5.83 10.27
N VAL A 60 15.43 5.11 9.16
CA VAL A 60 16.01 5.42 7.85
C VAL A 60 15.02 6.26 7.04
N ALA A 61 15.38 7.51 6.75
CA ALA A 61 14.53 8.45 6.00
C ALA A 61 14.11 7.90 4.62
N ASP A 62 15.04 7.26 3.90
CA ASP A 62 14.78 6.68 2.58
C ASP A 62 13.76 5.54 2.66
N LEU A 63 13.81 4.72 3.71
CA LEU A 63 12.85 3.65 3.93
C LEU A 63 11.47 4.20 4.28
N ARG A 64 11.39 5.26 5.09
CA ARG A 64 10.12 5.96 5.37
C ARG A 64 9.49 6.51 4.09
N ALA A 65 10.27 7.20 3.26
CA ALA A 65 9.80 7.71 1.97
C ALA A 65 9.38 6.59 1.02
N PHE A 66 10.18 5.52 0.94
CA PHE A 66 9.89 4.38 0.09
C PHE A 66 8.60 3.67 0.51
N ALA A 67 8.40 3.42 1.80
CA ALA A 67 7.19 2.82 2.33
C ALA A 67 5.95 3.70 2.07
N ALA A 68 6.07 5.03 2.21
CA ALA A 68 4.99 5.97 1.90
C ALA A 68 4.59 5.93 0.41
N VAL A 69 5.58 5.93 -0.49
CA VAL A 69 5.34 5.84 -1.94
C VAL A 69 4.77 4.48 -2.31
N LEU A 70 5.34 3.39 -1.80
CA LEU A 70 4.91 2.04 -2.11
C LEU A 70 3.47 1.81 -1.65
N THR A 71 3.08 2.31 -0.47
CA THR A 71 1.69 2.27 0.01
C THR A 71 0.74 2.83 -1.03
N ARG A 72 1.02 4.01 -1.58
CA ARG A 72 0.18 4.64 -2.61
C ARG A 72 0.10 3.79 -3.88
N LYS A 73 1.25 3.25 -4.31
CA LYS A 73 1.35 2.44 -5.52
C LYS A 73 0.64 1.09 -5.40
N VAL A 74 0.53 0.50 -4.21
CA VAL A 74 -0.14 -0.80 -4.03
C VAL A 74 -1.59 -0.64 -3.58
N ALA A 75 -1.88 0.30 -2.68
CA ALA A 75 -3.22 0.47 -2.10
C ALA A 75 -4.26 0.91 -3.13
N PHE A 76 -3.86 1.78 -4.07
CA PHE A 76 -4.79 2.46 -5.00
C PHE A 76 -4.61 2.04 -6.45
N LYS A 77 -3.70 1.12 -6.75
CA LYS A 77 -3.57 0.58 -8.09
C LYS A 77 -4.83 -0.23 -8.42
N PRO A 78 -5.54 0.07 -9.51
CA PRO A 78 -6.66 -0.73 -9.94
C PRO A 78 -6.16 -2.13 -10.30
N THR A 79 -6.76 -3.18 -9.73
CA THR A 79 -6.45 -4.55 -10.17
C THR A 79 -7.40 -4.92 -11.31
N PRO A 80 -6.90 -5.31 -12.49
CA PRO A 80 -7.76 -5.81 -13.55
C PRO A 80 -8.46 -7.08 -13.05
N LYS A 81 -9.80 -7.13 -13.16
CA LYS A 81 -10.52 -8.39 -12.93
C LYS A 81 -10.03 -9.41 -13.97
N PRO A 82 -9.83 -10.69 -13.60
CA PRO A 82 -9.78 -11.75 -14.60
C PRO A 82 -11.14 -11.75 -15.29
N SER A 83 -11.15 -11.37 -16.57
CA SER A 83 -12.29 -11.51 -17.45
C SER A 83 -12.78 -12.96 -17.37
N GLN A 84 -13.98 -13.18 -16.82
CA GLN A 84 -14.67 -14.44 -16.99
C GLN A 84 -15.57 -14.27 -18.21
N ASP A 85 -15.21 -14.94 -19.28
CA ASP A 85 -15.80 -14.83 -20.61
C ASP A 85 -17.19 -15.47 -20.66
N VAL A 86 -18.28 -14.70 -20.87
CA VAL A 86 -19.42 -15.14 -21.71
C VAL A 86 -20.27 -13.97 -22.22
N ALA A 87 -20.12 -13.71 -23.53
CA ALA A 87 -21.10 -13.26 -24.54
C ALA A 87 -21.87 -11.91 -24.44
N PRO A 88 -22.26 -11.33 -25.61
CA PRO A 88 -22.43 -9.89 -25.81
C PRO A 88 -23.91 -9.48 -25.94
N ILE A 89 -24.33 -8.37 -25.33
CA ILE A 89 -25.27 -7.36 -25.88
C ILE A 89 -25.62 -6.31 -24.81
N SER A 90 -24.97 -5.14 -24.83
CA SER A 90 -25.60 -3.83 -24.55
C SER A 90 -24.56 -2.69 -24.55
N PRO A 91 -24.75 -1.63 -25.36
CA PRO A 91 -23.99 -0.39 -25.22
C PRO A 91 -24.68 0.49 -24.17
N THR A 92 -24.53 0.15 -22.90
CA THR A 92 -24.73 1.10 -21.81
C THR A 92 -23.49 1.05 -20.95
N ALA A 93 -22.76 2.17 -20.93
CA ALA A 93 -21.52 2.37 -20.20
C ALA A 93 -21.74 2.09 -18.71
N SER A 94 -21.53 0.85 -18.29
CA SER A 94 -21.49 0.46 -16.90
C SER A 94 -20.03 0.43 -16.48
N ALA A 95 -19.63 1.45 -15.70
CA ALA A 95 -18.34 1.55 -15.06
C ALA A 95 -18.05 0.28 -14.25
N THR A 96 -17.35 -0.67 -14.85
CA THR A 96 -16.93 -1.91 -14.21
C THR A 96 -15.87 -1.58 -13.17
N ALA A 97 -16.31 -1.36 -11.93
CA ALA A 97 -15.50 -0.92 -10.80
C ALA A 97 -14.26 -1.82 -10.59
N GLU A 98 -13.10 -1.31 -10.98
CA GLU A 98 -11.80 -1.87 -10.64
C GLU A 98 -11.65 -1.81 -9.11
N THR A 99 -11.61 -2.97 -8.46
CA THR A 99 -11.47 -3.04 -7.01
C THR A 99 -10.01 -2.79 -6.64
N THR A 100 -9.76 -1.94 -5.64
CA THR A 100 -8.39 -1.63 -5.18
C THR A 100 -8.05 -2.41 -3.91
N LEU A 101 -6.76 -2.60 -3.60
CA LEU A 101 -6.35 -3.23 -2.33
C LEU A 101 -6.91 -2.48 -1.12
N TRP A 102 -7.03 -1.15 -1.23
CA TRP A 102 -7.68 -0.33 -0.23
C TRP A 102 -9.14 -0.74 0.01
N GLN A 103 -9.89 -1.12 -1.02
CA GLN A 103 -11.30 -1.50 -0.92
C GLN A 103 -11.54 -2.91 -0.38
N ILE A 104 -10.60 -3.84 -0.58
CA ILE A 104 -10.73 -5.21 -0.05
C ILE A 104 -10.25 -5.36 1.40
N THR A 105 -9.38 -4.47 1.87
CA THR A 105 -8.87 -4.50 3.25
C THR A 105 -9.92 -4.05 4.26
N THR A 106 -9.74 -4.51 5.51
CA THR A 106 -10.68 -4.26 6.62
C THR A 106 -10.71 -2.78 7.03
N GLU A 107 -11.81 -2.33 7.63
CA GLU A 107 -11.92 -0.95 8.11
C GLU A 107 -10.94 -0.64 9.26
N ASP A 108 -10.63 -1.64 10.09
CA ASP A 108 -9.61 -1.53 11.14
C ASP A 108 -8.23 -1.25 10.54
N THR A 109 -7.85 -1.97 9.47
CA THR A 109 -6.60 -1.71 8.72
C THR A 109 -6.58 -0.29 8.17
N ARG A 110 -7.66 0.15 7.51
CA ARG A 110 -7.73 1.51 6.95
C ARG A 110 -7.60 2.58 8.03
N THR A 111 -8.27 2.38 9.16
CA THR A 111 -8.22 3.30 10.30
C THR A 111 -6.80 3.37 10.88
N TYR A 112 -6.15 2.22 11.05
CA TYR A 112 -4.76 2.16 11.49
C TYR A 112 -3.82 2.89 10.51
N VAL A 113 -3.92 2.60 9.20
CA VAL A 113 -3.09 3.23 8.16
C VAL A 113 -3.28 4.75 8.18
N LYS A 114 -4.51 5.25 8.22
CA LYS A 114 -4.81 6.69 8.34
C LYS A 114 -4.11 7.31 9.56
N SER A 115 -4.25 6.69 10.74
CA SER A 115 -3.60 7.17 11.98
C SER A 115 -2.09 7.25 11.81
N GLN A 116 -1.46 6.18 11.31
CA GLN A 116 0.01 6.13 11.17
C GLN A 116 0.54 7.21 10.21
N PHE A 117 -0.14 7.46 9.08
CA PHE A 117 0.28 8.48 8.13
C PHE A 117 0.09 9.91 8.65
N LEU A 118 -1.01 10.19 9.38
CA LEU A 118 -1.22 11.49 10.03
C LEU A 118 -0.18 11.72 11.14
N GLU A 119 0.10 10.72 11.97
CA GLU A 119 1.13 10.79 12.99
C GLU A 119 2.54 10.90 12.42
N SER A 120 2.82 10.22 11.29
CA SER A 120 4.08 10.36 10.54
C SER A 120 4.25 11.80 10.04
N LEU A 121 3.19 12.39 9.47
CA LEU A 121 3.22 13.77 8.97
C LEU A 121 3.53 14.80 10.08
N LEU A 122 3.00 14.60 11.29
CA LEU A 122 3.24 15.48 12.43
C LEU A 122 4.67 15.40 12.97
N ARG A 123 5.31 14.23 12.87
CA ARG A 123 6.66 13.98 13.42
C ARG A 123 7.78 14.18 12.41
N GLU A 124 7.46 14.19 11.12
CA GLU A 124 8.47 14.15 10.06
C GLU A 124 9.31 15.44 9.99
N THR A 125 10.60 15.29 10.27
CA THR A 125 11.59 16.37 10.20
C THR A 125 12.13 16.55 8.78
N HIS A 126 12.22 15.47 7.99
CA HIS A 126 12.85 15.53 6.67
C HIS A 126 11.88 15.97 5.59
N LYS A 127 12.14 17.14 4.97
CA LYS A 127 11.25 17.76 3.96
C LYS A 127 10.89 16.82 2.81
N ALA A 128 11.85 16.04 2.30
CA ALA A 128 11.60 15.14 1.18
C ALA A 128 10.63 14.00 1.56
N VAL A 129 10.80 13.42 2.76
CA VAL A 129 9.91 12.36 3.26
C VAL A 129 8.52 12.94 3.52
N ARG A 130 8.47 14.13 4.14
CA ARG A 130 7.21 14.83 4.43
C ARG A 130 6.38 15.05 3.18
N ASN A 131 7.00 15.47 2.08
CA ASN A 131 6.30 15.63 0.80
C ASN A 131 5.68 14.31 0.32
N LYS A 132 6.42 13.19 0.41
CA LYS A 132 5.89 11.87 0.03
C LYS A 132 4.77 11.39 0.95
N THR A 133 4.88 11.66 2.25
CA THR A 133 3.83 11.38 3.24
C THR A 133 2.58 12.22 2.95
N CYS A 134 2.73 13.52 2.68
CA CYS A 134 1.64 14.42 2.28
C CYS A 134 0.91 13.91 1.03
N ASP A 135 1.66 13.57 -0.03
CA ASP A 135 1.10 13.03 -1.26
C ASP A 135 0.29 11.74 -0.99
N THR A 136 0.78 10.87 -0.08
CA THR A 136 0.07 9.64 0.30
C THR A 136 -1.18 9.92 1.12
N VAL A 137 -1.13 10.87 2.06
CA VAL A 137 -2.30 11.32 2.82
C VAL A 137 -3.35 11.95 1.89
N ALA A 138 -2.93 12.79 0.94
CA ALA A 138 -3.82 13.41 -0.03
C ALA A 138 -4.54 12.36 -0.90
N GLU A 139 -3.83 11.31 -1.35
CA GLU A 139 -4.47 10.23 -2.11
C GLU A 139 -5.44 9.41 -1.24
N ILE A 140 -5.08 9.10 0.02
CA ILE A 140 -6.00 8.45 0.96
C ILE A 140 -7.27 9.30 1.14
N ALA A 141 -7.11 10.61 1.33
CA ALA A 141 -8.23 11.53 1.49
C ALA A 141 -9.11 11.57 0.23
N ARG A 142 -8.51 11.66 -0.96
CA ARG A 142 -9.23 11.64 -2.25
C ARG A 142 -10.11 10.39 -2.39
N VAL A 143 -9.56 9.22 -2.08
CA VAL A 143 -10.28 7.94 -2.17
C VAL A 143 -11.36 7.80 -1.09
N CYS A 144 -11.16 8.40 0.08
CA CYS A 144 -12.17 8.42 1.14
C CYS A 144 -13.32 9.40 0.83
N SER A 145 -13.04 10.55 0.22
CA SER A 145 -14.04 11.58 -0.10
C SER A 145 -14.85 11.28 -1.36
N GLY A 146 -14.33 10.48 -2.29
CA GLY A 146 -15.03 10.11 -3.54
C GLY A 146 -16.20 9.12 -3.38
N LYS A 147 -16.69 8.88 -2.16
CA LYS A 147 -17.82 7.98 -1.86
C LYS A 147 -19.06 8.73 -1.35
N GLN A 148 -19.39 9.90 -1.91
CA GLN A 148 -20.67 10.57 -1.68
C GLN A 148 -21.68 10.25 -2.76
#